data_AF-A0A7I7QCY5-F1
#
_entry.id   AF-A0A7I7QCY5-F1
#
_cell.length_a   1.000
_cell.length_b   1.000
_cell.length_c   1.000
_cell.angle_alpha   90.00
_cell.angle_beta   90.00
_cell.angle_gamma   90.00
#
_symmetry.space_group_name_H-M   'P 1'
#
loop_
_entity.id
_entity.type
_entity.pdbx_description
1 polymer ?
#
loop_
_entity_poly.entity_id
_entity_poly.type
_entity_poly.pdbx_seq_one_letter_code
_entity_poly.pdbx_strand_id
1 'polypeptide(L)'
;MVSYDELDKLGLLKRFAKGWVVRANQVGVDEFAPLSTQQLLAFLRSHLQPRGLTAGFGGMIALVDATIHHQDIRRSLGRPRSVPVDRLERVLGLVPGNPRLGAGRRIRGLRLRATDVDWTHGRGPEVIGPGEALLMAMAGRRAALTDLSGPGCAAFAARLPE
;
A
#
# COMPACT_ATOMS: atom_id res chain seq x y z
N MET A 1 1.76 -6.88 7.60
CA MET A 1 0.88 -7.63 6.69
C MET A 1 0.79 -9.08 7.15
N VAL A 2 1.83 -9.89 6.97
CA VAL A 2 1.83 -11.34 7.26
C VAL A 2 1.59 -11.68 8.74
N SER A 3 1.94 -10.79 9.66
CA SER A 3 1.67 -10.94 11.10
C SER A 3 0.17 -11.00 11.45
N TYR A 4 -0.73 -10.66 10.52
CA TYR A 4 -2.17 -10.80 10.70
C TYR A 4 -2.74 -12.12 10.12
N ASP A 5 -1.95 -12.89 9.37
CA ASP A 5 -2.39 -14.14 8.71
C ASP A 5 -2.62 -15.27 9.72
N GLU A 6 -1.85 -15.27 10.81
CA GLU A 6 -1.95 -16.27 11.89
C GLU A 6 -3.01 -15.92 12.93
N LEU A 7 -3.57 -14.70 12.89
CA LEU A 7 -4.59 -14.29 13.84
C LEU A 7 -5.94 -14.87 13.44
N ASP A 8 -6.43 -15.80 14.25
CA ASP A 8 -7.84 -16.18 14.22
C ASP A 8 -8.74 -14.99 14.64
N LYS A 9 -10.07 -15.16 14.57
CA LYS A 9 -11.01 -14.07 14.89
C LYS A 9 -10.82 -13.52 16.32
N LEU A 10 -10.43 -14.38 17.27
CA LEU A 10 -10.21 -14.01 18.67
C LEU A 10 -8.87 -13.28 18.84
N GLY A 11 -7.82 -13.75 18.17
CA GLY A 11 -6.49 -13.12 18.11
C GLY A 11 -6.54 -11.74 17.44
N LEU A 12 -7.35 -11.60 16.39
CA LEU A 12 -7.58 -10.32 15.73
C LEU A 12 -8.34 -9.33 16.64
N LEU A 13 -9.39 -9.80 17.31
CA LEU A 13 -10.13 -8.99 18.28
C LEU A 13 -9.23 -8.55 19.45
N LYS A 14 -8.42 -9.47 19.99
CA LYS A 14 -7.44 -9.18 21.06
C LYS A 14 -6.38 -8.18 20.59
N ARG A 15 -5.94 -8.27 19.33
CA ARG A 15 -5.00 -7.31 18.72
C ARG A 15 -5.61 -5.91 18.61
N PHE A 16 -6.85 -5.80 18.12
CA PHE A 16 -7.53 -4.52 18.04
C PHE A 16 -7.87 -3.94 19.42
N ALA A 17 -8.27 -4.77 20.38
CA ALA A 17 -8.53 -4.36 21.76
C ALA A 17 -7.25 -3.85 22.47
N LYS A 18 -6.12 -4.56 22.32
CA LYS A 18 -4.80 -4.05 22.77
C LYS A 18 -4.37 -2.78 22.00
N GLY A 19 -4.70 -2.72 20.72
CA GLY A 19 -4.39 -1.61 19.82
C GLY A 19 -5.13 -0.29 20.11
N TRP A 20 -6.19 -0.33 20.92
CA TRP A 20 -6.87 0.87 21.44
C TRP A 20 -6.03 1.61 22.50
N VAL A 21 -4.98 0.99 23.06
CA VAL A 21 -4.07 1.58 24.05
C VAL A 21 -2.67 1.83 23.47
N VAL A 22 -2.18 0.90 22.65
CA VAL A 22 -0.85 0.97 22.02
C VAL A 22 -1.02 0.58 20.56
N ARG A 23 -1.29 1.56 19.68
CA ARG A 23 -1.38 1.47 18.21
C ARG A 23 -1.19 0.03 17.68
N ALA A 24 -2.26 -0.66 17.28
CA ALA A 24 -2.28 -2.12 16.99
C ALA A 24 -1.07 -2.69 16.21
N ASN A 25 -0.49 -1.91 15.30
CA ASN A 25 0.70 -2.29 14.54
C ASN A 25 1.96 -2.43 15.42
N GLN A 26 2.13 -1.58 16.44
CA GLN A 26 3.29 -1.63 17.35
C GLN A 26 3.33 -2.96 18.10
N VAL A 27 2.19 -3.48 18.54
CA VAL A 27 2.11 -4.82 19.16
C VAL A 27 2.70 -5.90 18.24
N GLY A 28 2.44 -5.81 16.92
CA GLY A 28 3.02 -6.74 15.96
C GLY A 28 4.50 -6.51 15.69
N VAL A 29 4.99 -5.28 15.80
CA VAL A 29 6.43 -5.00 15.74
C VAL A 29 7.11 -5.62 16.96
N ASP A 30 6.58 -5.40 18.15
CA ASP A 30 7.18 -5.86 19.41
C ASP A 30 7.21 -7.40 19.50
N GLU A 31 6.16 -8.09 19.03
CA GLU A 31 6.11 -9.55 18.98
C GLU A 31 7.16 -10.16 18.04
N PHE A 32 7.47 -9.48 16.92
CA PHE A 32 8.40 -9.98 15.91
C PHE A 32 9.84 -9.44 16.11
N ALA A 33 10.03 -8.41 16.94
CA ALA A 33 11.31 -7.77 17.21
C ALA A 33 12.42 -8.72 17.70
N PRO A 34 12.13 -9.79 18.50
CA PRO A 34 13.16 -10.74 18.91
C PRO A 34 13.63 -11.69 17.80
N LEU A 35 12.95 -11.76 16.65
CA LEU A 35 13.29 -12.70 15.58
C LEU A 35 14.48 -12.19 14.76
N SER A 36 15.39 -13.10 14.44
CA SER A 36 16.47 -12.82 13.49
C SER A 36 15.93 -12.59 12.07
N THR A 37 16.72 -11.94 11.22
CA THR A 37 16.38 -11.75 9.80
C THR A 37 16.05 -13.06 9.09
N GLN A 38 16.78 -14.15 9.39
CA GLN A 38 16.53 -15.46 8.79
C GLN A 38 15.18 -16.03 9.23
N GLN A 39 14.80 -15.86 10.49
CA GLN A 39 13.49 -16.28 11.01
C GLN A 39 12.36 -15.46 10.38
N LEU A 40 12.52 -14.15 10.23
CA LEU A 40 11.56 -13.29 9.53
C LEU A 40 11.39 -13.68 8.06
N LEU A 41 12.48 -14.01 7.37
CA LEU A 41 12.43 -14.49 5.99
C LEU A 41 11.77 -15.87 5.88
N ALA A 42 12.07 -16.78 6.81
CA ALA A 42 11.41 -18.09 6.87
C ALA A 42 9.91 -17.93 7.10
N PHE A 43 9.51 -17.06 8.02
CA PHE A 43 8.12 -16.73 8.31
C PHE A 43 7.40 -16.16 7.08
N LEU A 44 8.02 -15.24 6.34
CA LEU A 44 7.44 -14.72 5.09
C LEU A 44 7.27 -15.84 4.05
N ARG A 45 8.26 -16.73 3.91
CA ARG A 45 8.23 -17.85 2.95
C ARG A 45 7.16 -18.90 3.28
N SER A 46 6.84 -19.11 4.55
CA SER A 46 5.76 -20.03 4.94
C SER A 46 4.35 -19.43 4.75
N HIS A 47 4.25 -18.13 4.45
CA HIS A 47 2.99 -17.38 4.33
C HIS A 47 2.85 -16.66 2.99
N LEU A 48 3.31 -17.27 1.91
CA LEU A 48 3.17 -16.71 0.56
C LEU A 48 1.71 -16.68 0.06
N GLN A 49 0.86 -17.55 0.63
CA GLN A 49 -0.57 -17.57 0.35
C GLN A 49 -1.31 -16.89 1.50
N PRO A 50 -2.02 -15.78 1.24
CA PRO A 50 -2.64 -15.00 2.30
C PRO A 50 -3.73 -15.79 3.01
N ARG A 51 -3.86 -15.59 4.32
CA ARG A 51 -4.88 -16.22 5.18
C ARG A 51 -5.55 -15.20 6.10
N GLY A 52 -6.66 -15.59 6.73
CA GLY A 52 -7.34 -14.74 7.71
C GLY A 52 -7.77 -13.38 7.12
N LEU A 53 -7.40 -12.29 7.80
CA LEU A 53 -7.76 -10.94 7.38
C LEU A 53 -7.20 -10.57 6.01
N THR A 54 -5.96 -10.98 5.70
CA THR A 54 -5.26 -10.57 4.48
C THR A 54 -5.80 -11.30 3.25
N ALA A 55 -6.43 -12.47 3.43
CA ALA A 55 -7.21 -13.19 2.42
C ALA A 55 -8.56 -12.52 2.09
N GLY A 56 -8.96 -11.49 2.84
CA GLY A 56 -10.22 -10.77 2.62
C GLY A 56 -10.37 -10.23 1.19
N PHE A 57 -11.61 -10.25 0.69
CA PHE A 57 -11.97 -9.85 -0.68
C PHE A 57 -11.20 -10.62 -1.77
N GLY A 58 -10.93 -11.91 -1.53
CA GLY A 58 -10.17 -12.75 -2.47
C GLY A 58 -8.67 -12.45 -2.49
N GLY A 59 -8.07 -12.13 -1.35
CA GLY A 59 -6.64 -11.80 -1.22
C GLY A 59 -6.26 -10.36 -1.57
N MET A 60 -7.27 -9.50 -1.79
CA MET A 60 -7.07 -8.12 -2.21
C MET A 60 -6.27 -7.30 -1.19
N ILE A 61 -6.52 -7.51 0.10
CA ILE A 61 -5.83 -6.78 1.17
C ILE A 61 -4.34 -7.08 1.11
N ALA A 62 -3.97 -8.36 1.04
CA ALA A 62 -2.59 -8.78 0.87
C ALA A 62 -1.95 -8.21 -0.41
N LEU A 63 -2.68 -8.22 -1.52
CA LEU A 63 -2.16 -7.73 -2.80
C LEU A 63 -1.78 -6.24 -2.75
N VAL A 64 -2.67 -5.39 -2.21
CA VAL A 64 -2.42 -3.95 -2.09
C VAL A 64 -1.28 -3.68 -1.11
N ASP A 65 -1.33 -4.26 0.08
CA ASP A 65 -0.31 -4.06 1.12
C ASP A 65 1.07 -4.55 0.66
N ALA A 66 1.16 -5.75 0.08
CA ALA A 66 2.42 -6.31 -0.39
C ALA A 66 3.02 -5.47 -1.52
N THR A 67 2.19 -4.98 -2.45
CA THR A 67 2.66 -4.16 -3.57
C THR A 67 3.26 -2.85 -3.06
N ILE A 68 2.55 -2.15 -2.16
CA ILE A 68 3.02 -0.88 -1.59
C ILE A 68 4.27 -1.08 -0.75
N HIS A 69 4.26 -2.03 0.20
CA HIS A 69 5.39 -2.22 1.11
C HIS A 69 6.63 -2.80 0.45
N HIS A 70 6.45 -3.57 -0.64
CA HIS A 70 7.58 -3.96 -1.46
C HIS A 70 8.26 -2.74 -2.09
N GLN A 71 7.48 -1.77 -2.57
CA GLN A 71 8.03 -0.53 -3.13
C GLN A 71 8.60 0.41 -2.06
N ASP A 72 8.03 0.45 -0.85
CA ASP A 72 8.61 1.18 0.30
C ASP A 72 10.09 0.75 0.52
N ILE A 73 10.38 -0.55 0.45
CA ILE A 73 11.75 -1.09 0.57
C ILE A 73 12.57 -0.78 -0.67
N ARG A 74 12.04 -1.10 -1.85
CA ARG A 74 12.80 -1.06 -3.10
C ARG A 74 13.20 0.35 -3.52
N ARG A 75 12.27 1.31 -3.46
CA ARG A 75 12.54 2.71 -3.83
C ARG A 75 13.61 3.31 -2.92
N SER A 76 13.50 3.05 -1.61
CA SER A 76 14.48 3.52 -0.62
C SER A 76 15.89 2.97 -0.84
N LEU A 77 16.00 1.79 -1.44
CA LEU A 77 17.28 1.16 -1.80
C LEU A 77 17.74 1.44 -3.23
N GLY A 78 17.02 2.28 -3.99
CA GLY A 78 17.31 2.53 -5.41
C GLY A 78 17.22 1.27 -6.28
N ARG A 79 16.36 0.30 -5.91
CA ARG A 79 16.22 -0.98 -6.61
C ARG A 79 14.93 -0.99 -7.46
N PRO A 80 14.97 -0.60 -8.74
CA PRO A 80 13.77 -0.53 -9.56
C PRO A 80 13.10 -1.90 -9.72
N ARG A 81 11.79 -1.90 -9.96
CA ARG A 81 11.00 -3.10 -10.31
C ARG A 81 9.81 -2.71 -11.16
N SER A 82 9.64 -3.39 -12.28
CA SER A 82 8.37 -3.42 -13.01
C SER A 82 7.37 -4.31 -12.26
N VAL A 83 6.24 -3.72 -11.85
CA VAL A 83 5.09 -4.50 -11.36
C VAL A 83 4.38 -5.07 -12.59
N PRO A 84 4.06 -6.38 -12.63
CA PRO A 84 3.27 -6.94 -13.73
C PRO A 84 1.99 -6.14 -13.96
N VAL A 85 1.69 -5.85 -15.23
CA VAL A 85 0.61 -4.94 -15.65
C VAL A 85 -0.73 -5.34 -15.05
N ASP A 86 -1.09 -6.61 -15.14
CA ASP A 86 -2.31 -7.20 -14.58
C ASP A 86 -2.47 -6.91 -13.08
N ARG A 87 -1.37 -7.01 -12.33
CA ARG A 87 -1.36 -6.73 -10.88
C ARG A 87 -1.46 -5.24 -10.61
N LEU A 88 -0.76 -4.44 -11.40
CA LEU A 88 -0.73 -2.98 -11.26
C LEU A 88 -2.10 -2.37 -11.54
N GLU A 89 -2.74 -2.73 -12.65
CA GLU A 89 -4.10 -2.32 -12.99
C GLU A 89 -5.09 -2.74 -11.91
N ARG A 90 -4.95 -3.97 -11.39
CA ARG A 90 -5.81 -4.47 -10.32
C ARG A 90 -5.72 -3.60 -9.07
N VAL A 91 -4.51 -3.28 -8.58
CA VAL A 91 -4.36 -2.44 -7.38
C VAL A 91 -4.76 -0.99 -7.63
N LEU A 92 -4.47 -0.45 -8.81
CA LEU A 92 -4.87 0.90 -9.21
C LEU A 92 -6.39 1.07 -9.25
N GLY A 93 -7.13 0.07 -9.69
CA GLY A 93 -8.59 0.08 -9.67
C GLY A 93 -9.21 0.11 -8.28
N LEU A 94 -8.48 -0.30 -7.24
CA LEU A 94 -9.00 -0.48 -5.89
C LEU A 94 -8.65 0.65 -4.92
N VAL A 95 -7.45 1.20 -5.07
CA VAL A 95 -6.90 2.17 -4.12
C VAL A 95 -7.70 3.47 -4.02
N PRO A 96 -8.26 4.06 -5.10
CA PRO A 96 -9.07 5.28 -5.01
C PRO A 96 -10.22 5.20 -4.01
N GLY A 97 -10.89 4.03 -3.94
CA GLY A 97 -12.02 3.79 -3.04
C GLY A 97 -11.63 3.31 -1.65
N ASN A 98 -10.34 3.12 -1.34
CA ASN A 98 -9.91 2.53 -0.08
C ASN A 98 -9.90 3.59 1.06
N PRO A 99 -10.84 3.53 2.02
CA PRO A 99 -10.95 4.54 3.07
C PRO A 99 -9.82 4.46 4.09
N ARG A 100 -9.18 3.29 4.25
CA ARG A 100 -8.08 3.08 5.19
C ARG A 100 -6.79 3.75 4.74
N LEU A 101 -6.58 3.86 3.42
CA LEU A 101 -5.40 4.53 2.86
C LEU A 101 -5.56 6.05 2.76
N GLY A 102 -6.79 6.57 2.84
CA GLY A 102 -7.08 7.99 2.63
C GLY A 102 -6.91 8.47 1.18
N ALA A 103 -6.70 7.54 0.23
CA ALA A 103 -6.40 7.85 -1.16
C ALA A 103 -7.47 8.72 -1.83
N GLY A 104 -8.75 8.35 -1.68
CA GLY A 104 -9.87 9.12 -2.25
C GLY A 104 -9.92 10.58 -1.80
N ARG A 105 -9.50 10.89 -0.55
CA ARG A 105 -9.39 12.28 -0.08
C ARG A 105 -8.24 13.02 -0.76
N ARG A 106 -7.09 12.36 -0.94
CA ARG A 106 -5.90 12.95 -1.56
C ARG A 106 -6.11 13.25 -3.05
N ILE A 107 -6.79 12.38 -3.78
CA ILE A 107 -6.95 12.51 -5.24
C ILE A 107 -8.22 13.24 -5.67
N ARG A 108 -9.06 13.69 -4.73
CA ARG A 108 -10.33 14.34 -5.05
C ARG A 108 -10.14 15.55 -5.99
N GLY A 109 -10.91 15.58 -7.08
CA GLY A 109 -10.87 16.67 -8.07
C GLY A 109 -9.59 16.70 -8.93
N LEU A 110 -8.82 15.61 -8.96
CA LEU A 110 -7.69 15.43 -9.87
C LEU A 110 -8.04 14.37 -10.92
N ARG A 111 -7.37 14.46 -12.07
CA ARG A 111 -7.38 13.39 -13.08
C ARG A 111 -6.02 12.71 -13.06
N LEU A 112 -5.96 11.47 -12.57
CA LEU A 112 -4.74 10.66 -12.57
C LEU A 112 -4.70 9.83 -13.84
N ARG A 113 -3.56 9.79 -14.53
CA ARG A 113 -3.34 8.98 -15.74
C ARG A 113 -2.02 8.24 -15.67
N ALA A 114 -2.07 6.90 -15.75
CA ALA A 114 -0.87 6.09 -15.86
C ALA A 114 -0.26 6.19 -17.27
N THR A 115 1.07 6.13 -17.37
CA THR A 115 1.78 6.18 -18.66
C THR A 115 2.16 4.81 -19.20
N ASP A 116 2.13 3.78 -18.36
CA ASP A 116 2.64 2.42 -18.60
C ASP A 116 1.54 1.34 -18.58
N VAL A 117 0.30 1.72 -18.24
CA VAL A 117 -0.90 0.86 -18.25
C VAL A 117 -2.12 1.68 -18.67
N ASP A 118 -3.17 1.02 -19.17
CA ASP A 118 -4.41 1.71 -19.59
C ASP A 118 -5.30 2.00 -18.37
N TRP A 119 -4.87 2.98 -17.57
CA TRP A 119 -5.58 3.37 -16.36
C TRP A 119 -5.68 4.89 -16.23
N THR A 120 -6.90 5.36 -15.99
CA THR A 120 -7.22 6.75 -15.65
C THR A 120 -8.25 6.79 -14.54
N HIS A 121 -8.15 7.77 -13.64
CA HIS A 121 -9.12 7.98 -12.57
C HIS A 121 -9.43 9.45 -12.34
N GLY A 122 -10.70 9.76 -12.12
CA GLY A 122 -11.16 11.08 -11.71
C GLY A 122 -11.25 12.10 -12.86
N ARG A 123 -11.43 13.36 -12.49
CA ARG A 123 -11.62 14.52 -13.37
C ARG A 123 -11.00 15.75 -12.71
N GLY A 124 -10.42 16.65 -13.51
CA GLY A 124 -9.76 17.88 -13.05
C GLY A 124 -8.34 18.00 -13.62
N PRO A 125 -7.48 18.85 -13.02
CA PRO A 125 -6.08 18.98 -13.42
C PRO A 125 -5.36 17.63 -13.43
N GLU A 126 -4.58 17.40 -14.48
CA GLU A 126 -3.92 16.11 -14.71
C GLU A 126 -2.71 15.91 -13.79
N VAL A 127 -2.59 14.69 -13.26
CA VAL A 127 -1.38 14.13 -12.65
C VAL A 127 -1.02 12.89 -13.46
N ILE A 128 0.15 12.89 -14.07
CA ILE A 128 0.59 11.84 -14.98
C ILE A 128 1.95 11.28 -14.57
N GLY A 129 2.11 9.97 -14.70
CA GLY A 129 3.36 9.25 -14.48
C GLY A 129 3.16 7.74 -14.50
N PRO A 130 4.18 6.95 -14.13
CA PRO A 130 4.05 5.51 -14.01
C PRO A 130 2.93 5.12 -13.04
N GLY A 131 2.18 4.07 -13.34
CA GLY A 131 1.09 3.60 -12.50
C GLY A 131 1.54 3.25 -11.08
N GLU A 132 2.76 2.72 -10.94
CA GLU A 132 3.36 2.45 -9.63
C GLU A 132 3.61 3.74 -8.83
N ALA A 133 4.06 4.82 -9.46
CA ALA A 133 4.26 6.10 -8.78
C ALA A 133 2.92 6.73 -8.35
N LEU A 134 1.89 6.64 -9.19
CA LEU A 134 0.53 7.06 -8.84
C LEU A 134 -0.02 6.26 -7.66
N LEU A 135 0.16 4.93 -7.66
CA LEU A 135 -0.19 4.06 -6.55
C LEU A 135 0.47 4.50 -5.23
N MET A 136 1.79 4.71 -5.26
CA MET A 136 2.55 5.08 -4.07
C MET A 136 2.17 6.47 -3.54
N ALA A 137 1.98 7.45 -4.42
CA ALA A 137 1.51 8.78 -4.05
C ALA A 137 0.09 8.74 -3.46
N MET A 138 -0.84 7.97 -4.07
CA MET A 138 -2.18 7.75 -3.52
C MET A 138 -2.12 7.13 -2.11
N ALA A 139 -1.19 6.20 -1.90
CA ALA A 139 -0.91 5.58 -0.62
C ALA A 139 -0.17 6.50 0.38
N GLY A 140 0.16 7.74 -0.02
CA GLY A 140 0.71 8.76 0.88
C GLY A 140 2.22 8.89 0.86
N ARG A 141 2.93 8.20 -0.05
CA ARG A 141 4.39 8.21 -0.10
C ARG A 141 4.84 9.38 -0.96
N ARG A 142 5.21 10.48 -0.29
CA ARG A 142 5.63 11.73 -0.93
C ARG A 142 6.82 11.57 -1.88
N ALA A 143 7.74 10.64 -1.59
CA ALA A 143 8.88 10.34 -2.46
C ALA A 143 8.46 9.96 -3.90
N ALA A 144 7.27 9.40 -4.11
CA ALA A 144 6.81 9.03 -5.44
C ALA A 144 6.39 10.23 -6.31
N LEU A 145 6.21 11.42 -5.73
CA LEU A 145 5.85 12.62 -6.48
C LEU A 145 6.92 13.06 -7.48
N THR A 146 8.19 12.68 -7.27
CA THR A 146 9.30 13.02 -8.19
C THR A 146 9.09 12.43 -9.58
N ASP A 147 8.31 11.35 -9.65
CA ASP A 147 8.06 10.61 -10.87
C ASP A 147 6.72 11.01 -11.51
N LEU A 148 6.06 12.04 -10.95
CA LEU A 148 4.78 12.55 -11.40
C LEU A 148 4.92 13.97 -11.94
N SER A 149 4.13 14.27 -12.97
CA SER A 149 4.08 15.59 -13.60
C SER A 149 2.64 16.00 -13.91
N GLY A 150 2.47 17.23 -14.39
CA GLY A 150 1.17 17.77 -14.75
C GLY A 150 0.64 18.83 -13.77
N PRO A 151 -0.39 19.58 -14.18
CA PRO A 151 -0.90 20.73 -13.45
C PRO A 151 -1.54 20.38 -12.09
N GLY A 152 -1.90 19.11 -11.86
CA GLY A 152 -2.45 18.64 -10.60
C GLY A 152 -1.41 18.32 -9.52
N CYS A 153 -0.11 18.25 -9.86
CA CYS A 153 0.93 17.78 -8.94
C CYS A 153 1.05 18.64 -7.67
N ALA A 154 0.99 19.96 -7.79
CA ALA A 154 1.07 20.86 -6.62
C ALA A 154 -0.10 20.62 -5.64
N ALA A 155 -1.32 20.50 -6.17
CA ALA A 155 -2.51 20.22 -5.36
C ALA A 155 -2.46 18.81 -4.73
N PHE A 156 -1.90 17.83 -5.42
CA PHE A 156 -1.71 16.49 -4.86
C PHE A 156 -0.67 16.50 -3.74
N ALA A 157 0.47 17.16 -3.96
CA ALA A 157 1.56 17.25 -3.01
C ALA A 157 1.15 17.92 -1.69
N ALA A 158 0.30 18.95 -1.75
CA ALA A 158 -0.24 19.64 -0.59
C ALA A 158 -1.15 18.77 0.31
N ARG A 159 -1.58 17.59 -0.18
CA ARG A 159 -2.48 16.67 0.53
C ARG A 159 -1.75 15.43 1.06
N LEU A 160 -0.47 15.28 0.76
CA LEU A 160 0.34 14.20 1.28
C LEU A 160 0.84 14.55 2.69
N PRO A 161 0.95 13.57 3.60
CA PRO A 161 1.63 13.79 4.86
C PRO A 161 3.09 14.19 4.61
N GLU A 162 3.66 14.93 5.56
CA GLU A 162 5.11 15.24 5.59
C GLU A 162 5.96 13.97 5.71
#